data_AF-Q9GRU9-F1
#
_entry.id   AF-Q9GRU9-F1
#
_cell.length_a   1.000
_cell.length_b   1.000
_cell.length_c   1.000
_cell.angle_alpha   90.00
_cell.angle_beta   90.00
_cell.angle_gamma   90.00
#
_symmetry.space_group_name_H-M   'P 1'
#
loop_
_entity.id
_entity.type
_entity.pdbx_description
1 polymer ?
#
loop_
_entity_poly.entity_id
_entity_poly.type
_entity_poly.pdbx_seq_one_letter_code
_entity_poly.pdbx_strand_id
1 'polypeptide(L)'
;MILDFIESPQVYSNILYITSAFSLPIHIFGGYCILYRTTVFMKSVKWSLFNLYLWSFALDISLSLFIQPYFCSPAFAGFPLGIVQWVKGIPMDVLVVCATAIFKVVPVSIISMFENRYFVLFGNKGLWQYLRYPFLMLNYALALVYCISIYIEVPVDQNKARQFLFKSHPQACKVITDKSKIFVMNFEEDIWPAIRQNALTSFVLAEIILLGVLIKMEMNRAIKNIQSSLSLDTLQKQKKCIRALNLQIAIPIAIIFLPAVISAILKMKSSSQQGVDNLLNLTTSLHGVSATILMIYLQKPYRSAFLEIFCRGKRVTSKNVHMMIPSRLSQF
;
A
#
# COMPACT_ATOMS: atom_id res chain seq x y z
N MET A 1 -0.49 -16.27 -24.79
CA MET A 1 0.59 -17.13 -24.27
C MET A 1 0.91 -16.86 -22.80
N ILE A 2 1.44 -15.70 -22.41
CA ILE A 2 1.74 -15.42 -20.98
C ILE A 2 0.46 -15.43 -20.14
N LEU A 3 -0.62 -14.77 -20.62
CA LEU A 3 -1.91 -14.76 -19.92
C LEU A 3 -2.45 -16.18 -19.72
N ASP A 4 -2.50 -16.99 -20.78
CA ASP A 4 -2.92 -18.40 -20.72
C ASP A 4 -2.07 -19.23 -19.74
N PHE A 5 -0.76 -18.98 -19.69
CA PHE A 5 0.16 -19.69 -18.80
C PHE A 5 -0.13 -19.39 -17.32
N ILE A 6 -0.39 -18.13 -16.99
CA ILE A 6 -0.72 -17.71 -15.61
C ILE A 6 -2.18 -17.96 -15.23
N GLU A 7 -3.03 -18.45 -16.13
CA GLU A 7 -4.36 -18.95 -15.75
C GLU A 7 -4.25 -20.18 -14.85
N SER A 8 -3.22 -21.00 -15.05
CA SER A 8 -2.97 -22.18 -14.23
C SER A 8 -2.75 -21.78 -12.77
N PRO A 9 -3.58 -22.26 -11.82
CA PRO A 9 -3.44 -21.95 -10.40
C PRO A 9 -2.06 -22.30 -9.85
N GLN A 10 -1.48 -23.42 -10.31
CA GLN A 10 -0.18 -23.87 -9.86
C GLN A 10 0.94 -22.94 -10.32
N VAL A 11 0.91 -22.53 -11.60
CA VAL A 11 1.89 -21.59 -12.15
C VAL A 11 1.77 -20.25 -11.44
N TYR A 12 0.56 -19.74 -11.31
CA TYR A 12 0.27 -18.49 -10.65
C TYR A 12 0.75 -18.46 -9.19
N SER A 13 0.40 -19.49 -8.41
CA SER A 13 0.83 -19.66 -7.02
C SER A 13 2.37 -19.75 -6.90
N ASN A 14 3.03 -20.50 -7.78
CA ASN A 14 4.49 -20.60 -7.79
C ASN A 14 5.17 -19.25 -8.05
N ILE A 15 4.66 -18.44 -8.99
CA ILE A 15 5.18 -17.09 -9.26
C ILE A 15 5.02 -16.20 -8.03
N LEU A 16 3.88 -16.26 -7.33
CA LEU A 16 3.65 -15.51 -6.10
C LEU A 16 4.59 -15.95 -4.97
N TYR A 17 4.83 -17.25 -4.79
CA TYR A 17 5.81 -17.73 -3.82
C TYR A 17 7.22 -17.24 -4.14
N ILE A 18 7.66 -17.30 -5.39
CA ILE A 18 8.96 -16.76 -5.83
C ILE A 18 9.02 -15.26 -5.53
N THR A 19 7.96 -14.53 -5.86
CA THR A 19 7.85 -13.08 -5.57
C THR A 19 8.00 -12.81 -4.08
N SER A 20 7.34 -13.60 -3.23
CA SER A 20 7.43 -13.48 -1.77
C SER A 20 8.84 -13.76 -1.24
N ALA A 21 9.55 -14.75 -1.82
CA ALA A 21 10.91 -15.09 -1.43
C ALA A 21 11.90 -13.94 -1.70
N PHE A 22 11.69 -13.18 -2.78
CA PHE A 22 12.49 -11.99 -3.09
C PHE A 22 12.03 -10.75 -2.31
N SER A 23 10.73 -10.58 -2.08
CA SER A 23 10.20 -9.38 -1.42
C SER A 23 10.48 -9.37 0.09
N LEU A 24 10.47 -10.53 0.75
CA LEU A 24 10.69 -10.66 2.19
C LEU A 24 12.02 -10.05 2.67
N PRO A 25 13.21 -10.41 2.11
CA PRO A 25 14.47 -9.80 2.52
C PRO A 25 14.50 -8.28 2.33
N ILE A 26 13.90 -7.78 1.24
CA ILE A 26 13.83 -6.36 0.92
C ILE A 26 12.98 -5.63 1.96
N HIS A 27 11.82 -6.19 2.31
CA HIS A 27 10.95 -5.65 3.35
C HIS A 27 11.64 -5.63 4.71
N ILE A 28 12.26 -6.74 5.12
CA ILE A 28 13.02 -6.82 6.38
C ILE A 28 14.08 -5.72 6.45
N PHE A 29 14.84 -5.53 5.35
CA PHE A 29 15.84 -4.47 5.27
C PHE A 29 15.20 -3.06 5.30
N GLY A 30 14.07 -2.86 4.62
CA GLY A 30 13.28 -1.63 4.67
C GLY A 30 12.82 -1.28 6.09
N GLY A 31 12.29 -2.26 6.83
CA GLY A 31 11.91 -2.12 8.23
C GLY A 31 13.11 -1.77 9.12
N TYR A 32 14.24 -2.44 8.93
CA TYR A 32 15.51 -2.11 9.60
C TYR A 32 15.93 -0.66 9.34
N CYS A 33 15.88 -0.20 8.08
CA CYS A 33 16.21 1.17 7.72
C CYS A 33 15.32 2.20 8.44
N ILE A 34 14.00 1.99 8.45
CA ILE A 34 13.08 2.92 9.13
C ILE A 34 13.34 2.93 10.64
N LEU A 35 13.48 1.77 11.27
CA LEU A 35 13.62 1.67 12.72
C LEU A 35 14.96 2.21 13.23
N TYR A 36 16.06 1.92 12.53
CA TYR A 36 17.42 2.16 13.04
C TYR A 36 18.23 3.19 12.26
N ARG A 37 17.85 3.52 11.01
CA ARG A 37 18.60 4.45 10.16
C ARG A 37 17.87 5.77 9.89
N THR A 38 16.66 5.96 10.42
CA THR A 38 15.96 7.26 10.35
C THR A 38 16.70 8.33 11.15
N THR A 39 17.10 9.42 10.48
CA THR A 39 17.83 10.54 11.09
C THR A 39 16.94 11.44 11.94
N VAL A 40 17.55 12.27 12.79
CA VAL A 40 16.84 13.27 13.62
C VAL A 40 15.98 14.22 12.78
N PHE A 41 16.45 14.63 11.60
CA PHE A 41 15.71 15.52 10.69
C PHE A 41 14.42 14.91 10.14
N MET A 42 14.34 13.58 10.06
CA MET A 42 13.17 12.83 9.60
C MET A 42 12.42 12.16 10.75
N LYS A 43 12.78 12.43 12.01
CA LYS A 43 12.18 11.79 13.19
C LYS A 43 10.66 11.97 13.23
N SER A 44 10.17 13.12 12.77
CA SER A 44 8.73 13.40 12.69
C SER A 44 7.99 12.49 11.70
N VAL A 45 8.68 11.95 10.68
CA VAL A 45 8.09 11.07 9.64
C VAL A 45 8.16 9.61 10.05
N LYS A 46 9.06 9.27 10.97
CA LYS A 46 9.47 7.89 11.25
C LYS A 46 8.27 6.97 11.43
N TRP A 47 7.33 7.35 12.29
CA TRP A 47 6.19 6.52 12.64
C TRP A 47 5.10 6.49 11.57
N SER A 48 4.85 7.60 10.87
CA SER A 48 3.90 7.59 9.75
C SER A 48 4.43 6.80 8.56
N LEU A 49 5.74 6.87 8.30
CA LEU A 49 6.41 6.06 7.29
C LEU A 49 6.45 4.59 7.68
N PHE A 50 6.69 4.28 8.96
CA PHE A 50 6.65 2.92 9.48
C PHE A 50 5.24 2.31 9.37
N ASN A 51 4.20 3.09 9.67
CA ASN A 51 2.81 2.67 9.50
C ASN A 51 2.51 2.30 8.04
N LEU A 52 2.88 3.17 7.08
CA LEU A 52 2.75 2.87 5.65
C LEU A 52 3.53 1.62 5.24
N TYR A 53 4.78 1.51 5.69
CA TYR A 53 5.62 0.33 5.45
C TYR A 53 4.97 -0.94 5.99
N LEU A 54 4.48 -0.93 7.23
CA LEU A 54 3.92 -2.10 7.89
C LEU A 54 2.70 -2.63 7.14
N TRP A 55 1.77 -1.75 6.75
CA TRP A 55 0.58 -2.17 6.01
C TRP A 55 0.89 -2.58 4.57
N SER A 56 1.87 -1.92 3.93
CA SER A 56 2.32 -2.33 2.60
C SER A 56 3.00 -3.70 2.62
N PHE A 57 3.82 -3.97 3.64
CA PHE A 57 4.42 -5.28 3.90
C PHE A 57 3.35 -6.34 4.16
N ALA A 58 2.39 -6.05 5.05
CA ALA A 58 1.29 -6.96 5.37
C ALA A 58 0.46 -7.29 4.11
N LEU A 59 0.19 -6.31 3.25
CA LEU A 59 -0.54 -6.52 2.00
C LEU A 59 0.24 -7.43 1.04
N ASP A 60 1.50 -7.12 0.75
CA ASP A 60 2.33 -7.93 -0.15
C ASP A 60 2.37 -9.37 0.33
N ILE A 61 2.68 -9.58 1.61
CA ILE A 61 2.79 -10.92 2.21
C ILE A 61 1.45 -11.66 2.24
N SER A 62 0.34 -10.96 2.45
CA SER A 62 -0.99 -11.56 2.32
C SER A 62 -1.27 -12.02 0.88
N LEU A 63 -0.98 -11.16 -0.11
CA LEU A 63 -1.26 -11.45 -1.51
C LEU A 63 -0.30 -12.48 -2.12
N SER A 64 0.96 -12.51 -1.71
CA SER A 64 1.98 -13.37 -2.34
C SER A 64 2.29 -14.65 -1.58
N LEU A 65 2.08 -14.69 -0.25
CA LEU A 65 2.48 -15.83 0.59
C LEU A 65 1.30 -16.52 1.26
N PHE A 66 0.55 -15.79 2.10
CA PHE A 66 -0.45 -16.43 2.96
C PHE A 66 -1.77 -16.74 2.26
N ILE A 67 -2.33 -15.79 1.50
CA ILE A 67 -3.68 -15.89 0.95
C ILE A 67 -3.63 -16.30 -0.52
N GLN A 68 -2.83 -15.60 -1.34
CA GLN A 68 -2.77 -15.78 -2.80
C GLN A 68 -4.17 -15.90 -3.42
N PRO A 69 -4.98 -14.84 -3.41
CA PRO A 69 -6.36 -14.93 -3.87
C PRO A 69 -6.41 -15.23 -5.36
N TYR A 70 -7.16 -16.26 -5.72
CA TYR A 70 -7.48 -16.62 -7.10
C TYR A 70 -8.95 -16.26 -7.36
N PHE A 71 -9.17 -15.20 -8.13
CA PHE A 71 -10.52 -14.69 -8.41
C PHE A 71 -11.19 -15.44 -9.56
N CYS A 72 -12.51 -15.61 -9.49
CA CYS A 72 -13.33 -16.25 -10.51
C CYS A 72 -14.23 -15.20 -11.18
N SER A 73 -13.66 -14.30 -11.97
CA SER A 73 -14.41 -13.25 -12.68
C SER A 73 -15.28 -13.83 -13.82
N PRO A 74 -16.36 -13.12 -14.26
CA PRO A 74 -16.77 -11.76 -13.86
C PRO A 74 -17.35 -11.68 -12.44
N ALA A 75 -17.80 -12.80 -11.89
CA ALA A 75 -18.38 -12.85 -10.56
C ALA A 75 -17.38 -12.51 -9.45
N PHE A 76 -17.90 -11.97 -8.34
CA PHE A 76 -17.08 -11.75 -7.16
C PHE A 76 -17.01 -13.05 -6.34
N ALA A 77 -16.22 -13.99 -6.85
CA ALA A 77 -15.94 -15.26 -6.20
C ALA A 77 -14.44 -15.59 -6.28
N GLY A 78 -13.97 -16.52 -5.47
CA GLY A 78 -12.58 -16.94 -5.51
C GLY A 78 -12.22 -17.90 -4.40
N PHE A 79 -10.95 -18.27 -4.32
CA PHE A 79 -10.43 -19.13 -3.27
C PHE A 79 -8.93 -18.86 -3.07
N PRO A 80 -8.35 -19.22 -1.91
CA PRO A 80 -6.96 -18.96 -1.61
C PRO A 80 -6.06 -20.08 -2.14
N LEU A 81 -4.89 -19.71 -2.65
CA LEU A 81 -3.82 -20.63 -3.07
C LEU A 81 -2.59 -20.57 -2.15
N GLY A 82 -2.59 -19.68 -1.16
CA GLY A 82 -1.44 -19.48 -0.28
C GLY A 82 -1.39 -20.48 0.86
N ILE A 83 -0.49 -20.24 1.81
CA ILE A 83 -0.28 -21.10 3.00
C ILE A 83 -1.59 -21.40 3.75
N VAL A 84 -2.51 -20.44 3.78
CA VAL A 84 -3.79 -20.56 4.48
C VAL A 84 -4.63 -21.74 3.98
N GLN A 85 -4.48 -22.17 2.73
CA GLN A 85 -5.24 -23.29 2.17
C GLN A 85 -4.91 -24.63 2.87
N TRP A 86 -3.71 -24.74 3.45
CA TRP A 86 -3.26 -25.96 4.14
C TRP A 86 -3.71 -26.00 5.60
N VAL A 87 -4.20 -24.89 6.14
CA VAL A 87 -4.72 -24.79 7.50
C VAL A 87 -6.22 -25.08 7.48
N LYS A 88 -6.62 -26.22 8.05
CA LYS A 88 -8.04 -26.61 8.14
C LYS A 88 -8.78 -25.74 9.15
N GLY A 89 -10.05 -25.42 8.85
CA GLY A 89 -10.97 -24.79 9.79
C GLY A 89 -10.98 -23.26 9.80
N ILE A 90 -10.19 -22.59 8.93
CA ILE A 90 -10.27 -21.14 8.78
C ILE A 90 -11.56 -20.77 8.02
N PRO A 91 -12.47 -19.99 8.62
CA PRO A 91 -13.66 -19.52 7.93
C PRO A 91 -13.29 -18.58 6.77
N MET A 92 -13.81 -18.87 5.58
CA MET A 92 -13.46 -18.13 4.35
C MET A 92 -13.98 -16.68 4.35
N ASP A 93 -15.13 -16.45 4.96
CA ASP A 93 -15.71 -15.14 5.23
C ASP A 93 -14.76 -14.27 6.08
N VAL A 94 -14.23 -14.82 7.17
CA VAL A 94 -13.25 -14.13 8.03
C VAL A 94 -11.95 -13.85 7.27
N LEU A 95 -11.47 -14.80 6.47
CA LEU A 95 -10.28 -14.61 5.65
C LEU A 95 -10.45 -13.46 4.63
N VAL A 96 -11.60 -13.38 3.96
CA VAL A 96 -11.95 -12.31 3.02
C VAL A 96 -12.02 -10.96 3.73
N VAL A 97 -12.63 -10.89 4.91
CA VAL A 97 -12.70 -9.66 5.72
C VAL A 97 -11.30 -9.19 6.12
N CYS A 98 -10.43 -10.08 6.61
CA CYS A 98 -9.06 -9.77 6.97
C CYS A 98 -8.25 -9.26 5.77
N ALA A 99 -8.33 -9.96 4.62
CA ALA A 99 -7.65 -9.54 3.39
C ALA A 99 -8.13 -8.16 2.92
N THR A 100 -9.45 -7.93 2.97
CA THR A 100 -10.05 -6.64 2.59
C THR A 100 -9.61 -5.53 3.54
N ALA A 101 -9.56 -5.79 4.85
CA ALA A 101 -9.11 -4.82 5.84
C ALA A 101 -7.67 -4.37 5.56
N ILE A 102 -6.74 -5.30 5.34
CA ILE A 102 -5.35 -4.98 4.99
C ILE A 102 -5.31 -4.12 3.72
N PHE A 103 -6.04 -4.52 2.68
CA PHE A 103 -6.10 -3.78 1.41
C PHE A 103 -6.60 -2.35 1.59
N LYS A 104 -7.66 -2.14 2.39
CA LYS A 104 -8.26 -0.81 2.61
C LYS A 104 -7.45 0.07 3.56
N VAL A 105 -6.68 -0.52 4.49
CA VAL A 105 -5.84 0.25 5.41
C VAL A 105 -4.57 0.80 4.73
N VAL A 106 -4.07 0.18 3.65
CA VAL A 106 -2.89 0.69 2.93
C VAL A 106 -3.09 2.13 2.42
N PRO A 107 -4.14 2.46 1.64
CA PRO A 107 -4.40 3.84 1.25
C PRO A 107 -4.61 4.81 2.42
N VAL A 108 -5.27 4.36 3.50
CA VAL A 108 -5.46 5.18 4.72
C VAL A 108 -4.11 5.48 5.39
N SER A 109 -3.15 4.55 5.34
CA SER A 109 -1.78 4.79 5.83
C SER A 109 -1.02 5.82 4.96
N ILE A 110 -1.32 5.90 3.65
CA ILE A 110 -0.81 6.93 2.75
C ILE A 110 -1.38 8.30 3.14
N ILE A 111 -2.70 8.39 3.35
CA ILE A 111 -3.37 9.61 3.85
C ILE A 111 -2.73 10.05 5.17
N SER A 112 -2.58 9.14 6.12
CA SER A 112 -1.96 9.40 7.42
C SER A 112 -0.53 9.93 7.29
N MET A 113 0.23 9.44 6.32
CA MET A 113 1.59 9.90 6.07
C MET A 113 1.61 11.32 5.46
N PHE A 114 0.75 11.61 4.48
CA PHE A 114 0.64 12.95 3.91
C PHE A 114 0.10 13.97 4.91
N GLU A 115 -0.95 13.62 5.66
CA GLU A 115 -1.50 14.44 6.72
C GLU A 115 -0.42 14.77 7.76
N ASN A 116 0.36 13.78 8.21
CA ASN A 116 1.45 14.01 9.15
C ASN A 116 2.50 14.99 8.58
N ARG A 117 2.83 14.91 7.29
CA ARG A 117 3.72 15.87 6.63
C ARG A 117 3.13 17.28 6.62
N TYR A 118 1.86 17.40 6.26
CA TYR A 118 1.16 18.67 6.26
C TYR A 118 1.13 19.30 7.66
N PHE A 119 0.74 18.52 8.67
CA PHE A 119 0.67 18.97 10.05
C PHE A 119 2.02 19.47 10.58
N VAL A 120 3.09 18.67 10.40
CA VAL A 120 4.42 19.03 10.92
C VAL A 120 4.97 20.32 10.32
N LEU A 121 4.67 20.60 9.05
CA LEU A 121 5.23 21.75 8.33
C LEU A 121 4.37 23.01 8.40
N PHE A 122 3.05 22.86 8.36
CA PHE A 122 2.12 23.97 8.19
C PHE A 122 0.98 23.95 9.21
N GLY A 123 0.50 22.76 9.61
CA GLY A 123 -0.67 22.60 10.46
C GLY A 123 -0.43 22.62 11.97
N ASN A 124 0.81 22.78 12.45
CA ASN A 124 1.13 22.71 13.88
C ASN A 124 0.62 23.92 14.70
N LYS A 125 0.03 24.91 14.04
CA LYS A 125 -0.62 26.07 14.67
C LYS A 125 -2.01 26.23 14.05
N GLY A 126 -3.06 26.07 14.85
CA GLY A 126 -4.45 26.30 14.43
C GLY A 126 -5.39 25.11 14.62
N LEU A 127 -6.61 25.22 14.10
CA LEU A 127 -7.70 24.25 14.31
C LEU A 127 -7.35 22.83 13.84
N TRP A 128 -6.48 22.69 12.83
CA TRP A 128 -6.07 21.39 12.30
C TRP A 128 -5.37 20.50 13.34
N GLN A 129 -4.72 21.09 14.35
CA GLN A 129 -4.12 20.34 15.46
C GLN A 129 -5.14 19.45 16.19
N TYR A 130 -6.39 19.89 16.28
CA TYR A 130 -7.47 19.15 16.92
C TYR A 130 -8.27 18.32 15.90
N LEU A 131 -8.57 18.89 14.73
CA LEU A 131 -9.39 18.24 13.70
C LEU A 131 -8.72 17.04 13.04
N ARG A 132 -7.39 16.95 13.08
CA ARG A 132 -6.67 15.81 12.48
C ARG A 132 -7.00 14.47 13.09
N TYR A 133 -7.25 14.39 14.41
CA TYR A 133 -7.52 13.10 15.05
C TYR A 133 -8.88 12.53 14.62
N PRO A 134 -9.99 13.29 14.68
CA PRO A 134 -11.26 12.86 14.08
C PRO A 134 -11.14 12.54 12.58
N PHE A 135 -10.40 13.35 11.82
CA PHE A 135 -10.18 13.12 10.38
C PHE A 135 -9.50 11.76 10.11
N LEU A 136 -8.42 11.45 10.82
CA LEU A 136 -7.73 10.16 10.69
C LEU A 136 -8.60 9.01 11.18
N MET A 137 -9.25 9.17 12.34
CA MET A 137 -10.17 8.17 12.90
C MET A 137 -11.31 7.84 11.93
N LEU A 138 -11.90 8.84 11.28
CA LEU A 138 -12.96 8.66 10.29
C LEU A 138 -12.46 7.84 9.09
N ASN A 139 -11.27 8.13 8.58
CA ASN A 139 -10.66 7.38 7.49
C ASN A 139 -10.46 5.89 7.83
N TYR A 140 -9.92 5.61 9.02
CA TYR A 140 -9.78 4.22 9.51
C TYR A 140 -11.15 3.56 9.74
N ALA A 141 -12.12 4.29 10.31
CA ALA A 141 -13.47 3.79 10.54
C ALA A 141 -14.17 3.45 9.21
N LEU A 142 -14.07 4.31 8.18
CA LEU A 142 -14.63 4.06 6.86
C LEU A 142 -14.06 2.78 6.22
N ALA A 143 -12.74 2.55 6.35
CA ALA A 143 -12.11 1.32 5.89
C ALA A 143 -12.67 0.08 6.61
N LEU A 144 -12.87 0.13 7.93
CA LEU A 144 -13.40 -0.98 8.72
C LEU A 144 -14.90 -1.21 8.48
N VAL A 145 -15.71 -0.15 8.41
CA VAL A 145 -17.14 -0.23 8.08
C VAL A 145 -17.37 -0.84 6.71
N TYR A 146 -16.50 -0.53 5.73
CA TYR A 146 -16.53 -1.19 4.43
C TYR A 146 -16.31 -2.70 4.55
N CYS A 147 -15.38 -3.15 5.41
CA CYS A 147 -15.11 -4.58 5.62
C CYS A 147 -16.31 -5.29 6.26
N ILE A 148 -16.98 -4.64 7.20
CA ILE A 148 -18.22 -5.15 7.82
C ILE A 148 -19.32 -5.30 6.76
N SER A 149 -19.44 -4.33 5.84
CA SER A 149 -20.42 -4.39 4.75
C SER A 149 -20.20 -5.61 3.85
N ILE A 150 -18.93 -5.93 3.53
CA ILE A 150 -18.60 -7.14 2.76
C ILE A 150 -18.99 -8.39 3.53
N TYR A 151 -18.74 -8.46 4.84
CA TYR A 151 -19.08 -9.62 5.66
C TYR A 151 -20.58 -9.94 5.65
N ILE A 152 -21.43 -8.92 5.80
CA ILE A 152 -22.89 -9.09 5.86
C ILE A 152 -23.47 -9.49 4.50
N GLU A 153 -22.82 -9.12 3.39
CA GLU A 153 -23.27 -9.43 2.03
C GLU A 153 -22.88 -10.84 1.56
N VAL A 154 -22.01 -11.54 2.28
CA VAL A 154 -21.63 -12.92 1.94
C VAL A 154 -22.88 -13.82 1.97
N PRO A 155 -23.18 -14.56 0.89
CA PRO A 155 -24.27 -15.52 0.88
C PRO A 155 -24.09 -16.59 1.95
N VAL A 156 -25.09 -16.75 2.83
CA VAL A 156 -25.09 -17.77 3.89
C VAL A 156 -25.03 -19.18 3.30
N ASP A 157 -25.84 -19.44 2.26
CA ASP A 157 -25.80 -20.72 1.53
C ASP A 157 -24.84 -20.65 0.32
N GLN A 158 -23.60 -21.03 0.59
CA GLN A 158 -22.54 -21.09 -0.42
C GLN A 158 -22.79 -22.15 -1.51
N ASN A 159 -23.55 -23.21 -1.23
CA ASN A 159 -23.86 -24.23 -2.25
C ASN A 159 -24.81 -23.66 -3.29
N LYS A 160 -25.89 -23.01 -2.85
CA LYS A 160 -26.84 -22.32 -3.74
C LYS A 160 -26.15 -21.19 -4.50
N ALA A 161 -25.28 -20.43 -3.84
CA ALA A 161 -24.51 -19.36 -4.48
C ALA A 161 -23.59 -19.88 -5.59
N ARG A 162 -22.86 -20.98 -5.36
CA ARG A 162 -22.04 -21.65 -6.39
C ARG A 162 -22.87 -22.14 -7.57
N GLN A 163 -24.02 -22.76 -7.31
CA GLN A 163 -24.91 -23.23 -8.38
C GLN A 163 -25.39 -22.07 -9.26
N PHE A 164 -25.81 -20.97 -8.63
CA PHE A 164 -26.19 -19.75 -9.34
C PHE A 164 -25.04 -19.16 -10.16
N LEU A 165 -23.84 -19.11 -9.56
CA LEU A 165 -22.62 -18.65 -10.23
C LEU A 165 -22.32 -19.43 -11.51
N PHE A 166 -22.20 -20.76 -11.44
CA PHE A 166 -21.84 -21.56 -12.61
C PHE A 166 -22.96 -21.72 -13.63
N LYS A 167 -24.22 -21.50 -13.23
CA LYS A 167 -25.34 -21.39 -14.17
C LYS A 167 -25.24 -20.10 -15.00
N SER A 168 -24.90 -18.99 -14.36
CA SER A 168 -24.81 -17.67 -15.01
C SER A 168 -23.49 -17.48 -15.77
N HIS A 169 -22.40 -18.03 -15.23
CA HIS A 169 -21.04 -17.90 -15.77
C HIS A 169 -20.34 -19.28 -15.82
N PRO A 170 -20.70 -20.15 -16.79
CA PRO A 170 -20.10 -21.48 -16.91
C PRO A 170 -18.57 -21.46 -17.10
N GLN A 171 -18.04 -20.37 -17.65
CA GLN A 171 -16.62 -20.14 -17.90
C GLN A 171 -15.83 -19.72 -16.65
N ALA A 172 -16.49 -19.31 -15.56
CA ALA A 172 -15.82 -18.82 -14.37
C ALA A 172 -14.91 -19.91 -13.78
N CYS A 173 -13.64 -19.58 -13.55
CA CYS A 173 -12.64 -20.51 -13.03
C CYS A 173 -12.60 -21.85 -13.81
N LYS A 174 -12.74 -21.83 -15.14
CA LYS A 174 -12.82 -23.02 -16.01
C LYS A 174 -11.72 -24.06 -15.74
N VAL A 175 -10.52 -23.61 -15.43
CA VAL A 175 -9.34 -24.46 -15.12
C VAL A 175 -9.51 -25.25 -13.82
N ILE A 176 -10.37 -24.77 -12.91
CA ILE A 176 -10.61 -25.40 -11.60
C ILE A 176 -11.62 -26.53 -11.74
N THR A 177 -11.16 -27.75 -11.44
CA THR A 177 -11.98 -28.97 -11.46
C THR A 177 -12.93 -29.04 -10.26
N ASP A 178 -12.39 -28.84 -9.05
CA ASP A 178 -13.17 -28.87 -7.82
C ASP A 178 -13.83 -27.52 -7.54
N LYS A 179 -15.05 -27.35 -8.07
CA LYS A 179 -15.86 -26.13 -7.88
C LYS A 179 -16.32 -25.92 -6.44
N SER A 180 -16.25 -26.94 -5.57
CA SER A 180 -16.69 -26.82 -4.17
C SER A 180 -15.80 -25.88 -3.33
N LYS A 181 -14.54 -25.70 -3.76
CA LYS A 181 -13.57 -24.80 -3.13
C LYS A 181 -13.86 -23.32 -3.35
N ILE A 182 -14.67 -22.99 -4.36
CA ILE A 182 -14.94 -21.61 -4.76
C ILE A 182 -15.90 -20.98 -3.75
N PHE A 183 -15.46 -19.87 -3.18
CA PHE A 183 -16.22 -19.06 -2.24
C PHE A 183 -16.83 -17.87 -2.98
N VAL A 184 -18.15 -17.73 -2.91
CA VAL A 184 -18.91 -16.64 -3.54
C VAL A 184 -19.05 -15.51 -2.52
N MET A 185 -18.57 -14.32 -2.85
CA MET A 185 -18.54 -13.17 -1.93
C MET A 185 -19.81 -12.33 -2.02
N ASN A 186 -20.40 -12.17 -3.20
CA ASN A 186 -21.71 -11.54 -3.37
C ASN A 186 -22.39 -12.03 -4.67
N PHE A 187 -23.68 -11.75 -4.81
CA PHE A 187 -24.41 -11.95 -6.06
C PHE A 187 -24.14 -10.78 -7.00
N GLU A 188 -23.82 -11.08 -8.26
CA GLU A 188 -23.44 -10.06 -9.25
C GLU A 188 -24.59 -9.13 -9.65
N GLU A 189 -25.84 -9.57 -9.46
CA GLU A 189 -27.04 -8.76 -9.75
C GLU A 189 -27.11 -7.51 -8.86
N ASP A 190 -26.49 -7.53 -7.69
CA ASP A 190 -26.43 -6.38 -6.79
C ASP A 190 -25.36 -5.39 -7.27
N ILE A 191 -25.80 -4.25 -7.79
CA ILE A 191 -24.91 -3.16 -8.23
C ILE A 191 -24.30 -2.37 -7.06
N TRP A 192 -24.92 -2.42 -5.87
CA TRP A 192 -24.55 -1.61 -4.71
C TRP A 192 -23.11 -1.83 -4.21
N PRO A 193 -22.60 -3.07 -4.08
CA PRO A 193 -21.23 -3.32 -3.67
C PRO A 193 -20.21 -2.68 -4.62
N ALA A 194 -20.46 -2.74 -5.94
CA ALA A 194 -19.59 -2.12 -6.94
C ALA A 194 -19.59 -0.59 -6.82
N ILE A 195 -20.77 0.03 -6.69
CA ILE A 195 -20.91 1.48 -6.49
C ILE A 195 -20.19 1.91 -5.21
N ARG A 196 -20.42 1.22 -4.09
CA ARG A 196 -19.78 1.52 -2.81
C ARG A 196 -18.26 1.38 -2.87
N GLN A 197 -17.76 0.32 -3.52
CA GLN A 197 -16.32 0.13 -3.74
C GLN A 197 -15.70 1.28 -4.55
N ASN A 198 -16.36 1.68 -5.64
CA ASN A 198 -15.87 2.72 -6.53
C ASN A 198 -15.93 4.10 -5.87
N ALA A 199 -17.00 4.39 -5.12
CA ALA A 199 -17.15 5.62 -4.35
C ALA A 199 -16.06 5.76 -3.29
N LEU A 200 -15.83 4.72 -2.48
CA LEU A 200 -14.79 4.73 -1.45
C LEU A 200 -13.37 4.86 -2.06
N THR A 201 -13.10 4.11 -3.12
CA THR A 201 -11.81 4.18 -3.84
C THR A 201 -11.56 5.58 -4.39
N SER A 202 -12.58 6.20 -4.99
CA SER A 202 -12.50 7.56 -5.55
C SER A 202 -12.32 8.61 -4.47
N PHE A 203 -13.05 8.49 -3.35
CA PHE A 203 -12.96 9.38 -2.20
C PHE A 203 -11.55 9.39 -1.60
N VAL A 204 -11.01 8.21 -1.30
CA VAL A 204 -9.65 8.05 -0.76
C VAL A 204 -8.59 8.56 -1.74
N LEU A 205 -8.74 8.28 -3.04
CA LEU A 205 -7.81 8.79 -4.05
C LEU A 205 -7.85 10.33 -4.12
N ALA A 206 -9.04 10.93 -4.04
CA ALA A 206 -9.21 12.38 -4.01
C ALA A 206 -8.54 13.00 -2.78
N GLU A 207 -8.67 12.40 -1.59
CA GLU A 207 -7.97 12.86 -0.38
C GLU A 207 -6.45 12.84 -0.52
N ILE A 208 -5.89 11.75 -1.06
CA ILE A 208 -4.44 11.62 -1.27
C ILE A 208 -3.94 12.72 -2.24
N ILE A 209 -4.65 12.92 -3.35
CA ILE A 209 -4.31 13.95 -4.34
C ILE A 209 -4.43 15.34 -3.71
N LEU A 210 -5.52 15.63 -2.98
CA LEU A 210 -5.77 16.91 -2.34
C LEU A 210 -4.66 17.24 -1.33
N LEU A 211 -4.30 16.31 -0.45
CA LEU A 211 -3.21 16.50 0.51
C LEU A 211 -1.86 16.71 -0.19
N GLY A 212 -1.58 15.94 -1.23
CA GLY A 212 -0.36 16.10 -2.04
C GLY A 212 -0.27 17.49 -2.71
N VAL A 213 -1.37 17.97 -3.27
CA VAL A 213 -1.47 19.30 -3.88
C VAL A 213 -1.35 20.39 -2.82
N LEU A 214 -2.04 20.26 -1.70
CA LEU A 214 -2.02 21.22 -0.58
C LEU A 214 -0.60 21.39 -0.02
N ILE A 215 0.10 20.29 0.25
CA ILE A 215 1.50 20.33 0.72
C ILE A 215 2.40 21.04 -0.30
N LYS A 216 2.22 20.76 -1.60
CA LYS A 216 3.01 21.40 -2.66
C LYS A 216 2.73 22.90 -2.74
N MET A 217 1.47 23.31 -2.64
CA MET A 217 1.07 24.72 -2.66
C MET A 217 1.64 25.47 -1.45
N GLU A 218 1.44 24.96 -0.23
CA GLU A 218 1.93 25.58 0.99
C GLU A 218 3.45 25.62 1.07
N MET A 219 4.14 24.57 0.60
CA MET A 219 5.61 24.58 0.51
C MET A 219 6.11 25.69 -0.44
N ASN A 220 5.45 25.88 -1.59
CA ASN A 220 5.84 26.93 -2.52
C ASN A 220 5.52 28.33 -1.99
N ARG A 221 4.40 28.51 -1.27
CA ARG A 221 4.06 29.77 -0.58
C ARG A 221 5.06 30.10 0.52
N ALA A 222 5.36 29.14 1.39
CA ALA A 222 6.30 29.30 2.49
C ALA A 222 7.70 29.71 1.98
N ILE A 223 8.19 29.08 0.90
CA ILE A 223 9.50 29.43 0.31
C ILE A 223 9.51 30.85 -0.28
N LYS A 224 8.40 31.34 -0.84
CA LYS A 224 8.33 32.70 -1.42
C LYS A 224 8.28 33.80 -0.34
N ASN A 225 7.59 33.54 0.76
CA ASN A 225 7.34 34.54 1.80
C ASN A 225 8.44 34.60 2.86
N ILE A 226 9.37 33.65 2.87
CA ILE A 226 10.37 33.56 3.92
C ILE A 226 11.55 34.50 3.67
N GLN A 227 11.83 35.36 4.65
CA GLN A 227 12.86 36.40 4.54
C GLN A 227 14.22 35.95 5.12
N SER A 228 14.24 34.99 6.04
CA SER A 228 15.47 34.51 6.69
C SER A 228 16.16 33.40 5.89
N SER A 229 17.45 33.58 5.60
CA SER A 229 18.28 32.61 4.85
C SER A 229 18.39 31.25 5.55
N LEU A 230 18.58 31.23 6.88
CA LEU A 230 18.67 29.99 7.67
C LEU A 230 17.37 29.17 7.59
N SER A 231 16.23 29.88 7.64
CA SER A 231 14.91 29.26 7.54
C SER A 231 14.60 28.81 6.10
N LEU A 232 15.09 29.54 5.09
CA LEU A 232 15.00 29.17 3.69
C LEU A 232 15.76 27.87 3.40
N ASP A 233 17.00 27.73 3.89
CA ASP A 233 17.81 26.52 3.72
C ASP A 233 17.12 25.28 4.33
N THR A 234 16.49 25.47 5.49
CA THR A 234 15.72 24.41 6.16
C THR A 234 14.51 24.00 5.33
N LEU A 235 13.74 24.96 4.80
CA LEU A 235 12.61 24.67 3.91
C LEU A 235 13.04 24.02 2.60
N GLN A 236 14.17 24.41 2.02
CA GLN A 236 14.70 23.77 0.81
C GLN A 236 15.07 22.30 1.06
N LYS A 237 15.63 21.97 2.23
CA LYS A 237 15.87 20.58 2.65
C LYS A 237 14.55 19.82 2.81
N GLN A 238 13.53 20.42 3.44
CA GLN A 238 12.20 19.82 3.56
C GLN A 238 11.54 19.60 2.19
N LYS A 239 11.64 20.56 1.26
CA LYS A 239 11.15 20.42 -0.12
C LYS A 239 11.77 19.22 -0.84
N LYS A 240 13.08 19.00 -0.68
CA LYS A 240 13.77 17.82 -1.23
C LYS A 240 13.25 16.52 -0.59
N CYS A 241 13.03 16.51 0.73
CA CYS A 241 12.47 15.36 1.44
C CYS A 241 11.02 15.04 0.99
N ILE A 242 10.15 16.04 0.89
CA ILE A 242 8.78 15.88 0.40
C ILE A 242 8.77 15.40 -1.04
N ARG A 243 9.62 15.98 -1.91
CA ARG A 243 9.73 15.50 -3.29
C ARG A 243 10.11 14.01 -3.33
N ALA A 244 11.07 13.59 -2.51
CA ALA A 244 11.44 12.18 -2.40
C ALA A 244 10.27 11.31 -1.91
N LEU A 245 9.53 11.74 -0.89
CA LEU A 245 8.33 11.03 -0.41
C LEU A 245 7.24 10.93 -1.46
N ASN A 246 6.94 12.03 -2.18
CA ASN A 246 5.94 12.03 -3.24
C ASN A 246 6.32 11.08 -4.37
N LEU A 247 7.60 11.07 -4.80
CA LEU A 247 8.10 10.12 -5.80
C LEU A 247 8.06 8.69 -5.29
N GLN A 248 8.42 8.47 -4.03
CA GLN A 248 8.38 7.15 -3.38
C GLN A 248 6.97 6.55 -3.37
N ILE A 249 5.93 7.39 -3.33
CA ILE A 249 4.53 6.96 -3.16
C ILE A 249 3.75 6.98 -4.47
N ALA A 250 4.07 7.89 -5.40
CA ALA A 250 3.35 8.02 -6.66
C ALA A 250 3.39 6.72 -7.49
N ILE A 251 4.54 6.06 -7.55
CA ILE A 251 4.70 4.79 -8.29
C ILE A 251 3.88 3.67 -7.61
N PRO A 252 3.99 3.42 -6.30
CA PRO A 252 3.12 2.47 -5.60
C PRO A 252 1.62 2.77 -5.73
N ILE A 253 1.20 4.04 -5.65
CA ILE A 253 -0.21 4.42 -5.91
C ILE A 253 -0.63 3.94 -7.30
N ALA A 254 0.19 4.17 -8.33
CA ALA A 254 -0.12 3.68 -9.67
C ALA A 254 -0.23 2.14 -9.70
N ILE A 255 0.67 1.42 -9.00
CA ILE A 255 0.66 -0.06 -8.92
C ILE A 255 -0.60 -0.59 -8.20
N ILE A 256 -1.23 0.14 -7.28
CA ILE A 256 -2.51 -0.26 -6.65
C ILE A 256 -3.72 0.19 -7.45
N PHE A 257 -3.78 1.47 -7.82
CA PHE A 257 -5.01 2.06 -8.36
C PHE A 257 -5.19 1.80 -9.85
N LEU A 258 -4.12 1.68 -10.65
CA LEU A 258 -4.26 1.34 -12.07
C LEU A 258 -4.88 -0.05 -12.26
N PRO A 259 -4.43 -1.11 -11.55
CA PRO A 259 -5.13 -2.40 -11.60
C PRO A 259 -6.61 -2.31 -11.22
N ALA A 260 -6.96 -1.53 -10.18
CA ALA A 260 -8.35 -1.36 -9.78
C ALA A 260 -9.20 -0.71 -10.90
N VAL A 261 -8.67 0.31 -11.59
CA VAL A 261 -9.33 0.94 -12.73
C VAL A 261 -9.47 -0.02 -13.91
N ILE A 262 -8.41 -0.77 -14.24
CA ILE A 262 -8.45 -1.77 -15.31
C ILE A 262 -9.48 -2.85 -15.00
N SER A 263 -9.49 -3.40 -13.79
CA SER A 263 -10.49 -4.37 -13.35
C SER A 263 -11.91 -3.83 -13.47
N ALA A 264 -12.15 -2.57 -13.09
CA ALA A 264 -13.48 -1.95 -13.23
C ALA A 264 -13.92 -1.86 -14.70
N ILE A 265 -13.02 -1.44 -15.60
CA ILE A 265 -13.30 -1.35 -17.04
C ILE A 265 -13.55 -2.73 -17.66
N LEU A 266 -12.75 -3.73 -17.29
CA LEU A 266 -12.89 -5.10 -17.82
C LEU A 266 -14.18 -5.76 -17.35
N LYS A 267 -14.57 -5.54 -16.09
CA LYS A 267 -15.87 -5.98 -15.56
C LYS A 267 -17.03 -5.39 -16.34
N MET A 268 -16.98 -4.09 -16.68
CA MET A 268 -18.01 -3.45 -17.51
C MET A 268 -18.14 -4.06 -18.91
N LYS A 269 -17.05 -4.64 -19.44
CA LYS A 269 -17.05 -5.29 -20.76
C LYS A 269 -17.40 -6.78 -20.68
N SER A 270 -17.68 -7.33 -19.48
CA SER A 270 -17.87 -8.77 -19.23
C SER A 270 -16.74 -9.65 -19.80
N SER A 271 -15.55 -9.07 -20.01
CA SER A 271 -14.46 -9.68 -20.79
C SER A 271 -13.28 -10.09 -19.92
N SER A 272 -13.48 -10.25 -18.61
CA SER A 272 -12.39 -10.59 -17.68
C SER A 272 -11.91 -12.01 -17.93
N GLN A 273 -10.69 -12.12 -18.45
CA GLN A 273 -9.97 -13.38 -18.54
C GLN A 273 -9.24 -13.65 -17.23
N GLN A 274 -9.24 -14.90 -16.79
CA GLN A 274 -8.56 -15.35 -15.58
C GLN A 274 -7.10 -14.92 -15.55
N GLY A 275 -6.41 -14.98 -16.69
CA GLY A 275 -5.01 -14.59 -16.80
C GLY A 275 -4.80 -13.10 -16.51
N VAL A 276 -5.76 -12.25 -16.89
CA VAL A 276 -5.68 -10.81 -16.63
C VAL A 276 -5.87 -10.53 -15.15
N ASP A 277 -6.85 -11.14 -14.48
CA ASP A 277 -7.05 -10.95 -13.04
C ASP A 277 -5.84 -11.42 -12.23
N ASN A 278 -5.26 -12.56 -12.62
CA ASN A 278 -4.05 -13.08 -12.01
C ASN A 278 -2.86 -12.12 -12.22
N LEU A 279 -2.71 -11.54 -13.41
CA LEU A 279 -1.68 -10.53 -13.70
C LEU A 279 -1.86 -9.26 -12.87
N LEU A 280 -3.10 -8.77 -12.74
CA LEU A 280 -3.43 -7.60 -11.95
C LEU A 280 -3.13 -7.83 -10.46
N ASN A 281 -3.48 -9.01 -9.93
CA ASN A 281 -3.19 -9.35 -8.54
C ASN A 281 -1.68 -9.58 -8.30
N LEU A 282 -0.97 -10.19 -9.26
CA LEU A 282 0.50 -10.28 -9.22
C LEU A 282 1.14 -8.89 -9.18
N THR A 283 0.71 -7.99 -10.05
CA THR A 283 1.19 -6.60 -10.08
C THR A 283 0.91 -5.89 -8.75
N THR A 284 -0.28 -6.08 -8.19
CA THR A 284 -0.67 -5.52 -6.90
C THR A 284 0.20 -6.05 -5.75
N SER A 285 0.58 -7.33 -5.77
CA SER A 285 1.46 -7.94 -4.76
C SER A 285 2.90 -7.37 -4.76
N LEU A 286 3.27 -6.62 -5.80
CA LEU A 286 4.57 -5.95 -5.92
C LEU A 286 4.54 -4.49 -5.44
N HIS A 287 3.38 -4.00 -4.98
CA HIS A 287 3.21 -2.63 -4.51
C HIS A 287 4.20 -2.27 -3.39
N GLY A 288 4.19 -3.04 -2.30
CA GLY A 288 4.93 -2.71 -1.10
C GLY A 288 6.44 -2.83 -1.31
N VAL A 289 6.90 -3.88 -1.99
CA VAL A 289 8.32 -4.08 -2.28
C VAL A 289 8.84 -2.98 -3.19
N SER A 290 8.05 -2.54 -4.18
CA SER A 290 8.38 -1.38 -5.01
C SER A 290 8.49 -0.10 -4.19
N ALA A 291 7.54 0.13 -3.26
CA ALA A 291 7.57 1.25 -2.34
C ALA A 291 8.83 1.23 -1.44
N THR A 292 9.20 0.05 -0.93
CA THR A 292 10.38 -0.16 -0.08
C THR A 292 11.68 0.07 -0.84
N ILE A 293 11.81 -0.44 -2.07
CA ILE A 293 12.99 -0.18 -2.93
C ILE A 293 13.13 1.32 -3.18
N LEU A 294 12.05 1.99 -3.57
CA LEU A 294 12.06 3.43 -3.81
C LEU A 294 12.39 4.22 -2.55
N MET A 295 11.88 3.79 -1.39
CA MET A 295 12.22 4.39 -0.11
C MET A 295 13.71 4.31 0.17
N ILE A 296 14.31 3.13 0.02
CA ILE A 296 15.75 2.91 0.23
C ILE A 296 16.57 3.78 -0.74
N TYR A 297 16.16 3.82 -2.01
CA TYR A 297 16.89 4.56 -3.05
C TYR A 297 16.81 6.09 -2.89
N LEU A 298 15.62 6.62 -2.58
CA LEU A 298 15.34 8.06 -2.55
C LEU A 298 15.75 8.70 -1.22
N GLN A 299 15.66 7.98 -0.10
CA GLN A 299 16.02 8.50 1.21
C GLN A 299 17.51 8.32 1.47
N LYS A 300 18.25 9.44 1.49
CA LYS A 300 19.70 9.48 1.73
C LYS A 300 20.19 8.57 2.86
N PRO A 301 19.64 8.61 4.09
CA PRO A 301 20.15 7.77 5.18
C PRO A 301 19.99 6.27 4.92
N TYR A 302 18.92 5.87 4.21
CA TYR A 302 18.67 4.46 3.91
C TYR A 302 19.57 3.98 2.78
N ARG A 303 19.76 4.79 1.75
CA ARG A 303 20.73 4.51 0.69
C ARG A 303 22.15 4.38 1.24
N SER A 304 22.55 5.28 2.15
CA SER A 304 23.85 5.19 2.83
C SER A 304 23.98 3.90 3.64
N ALA A 305 22.94 3.49 4.35
CA ALA A 305 22.95 2.21 5.09
C ALA A 305 23.05 1.00 4.14
N PHE A 306 22.36 1.03 2.99
CA PHE A 306 22.46 -0.02 1.98
C PHE A 306 23.89 -0.14 1.44
N LEU A 307 24.53 0.99 1.08
CA LEU A 307 25.90 1.00 0.57
C LEU A 307 26.94 0.59 1.63
N GLU A 308 26.73 0.97 2.89
CA GLU A 308 27.57 0.57 4.03
C GLU A 308 27.54 -0.94 4.23
N ILE A 309 26.34 -1.54 4.22
CA ILE A 309 26.15 -2.96 4.54
C ILE A 309 26.49 -3.86 3.35
N PHE A 310 25.98 -3.54 2.15
CA PHE A 310 26.06 -4.44 1.00
C PHE A 310 27.17 -4.11 0.00
N CYS A 311 27.66 -2.87 -0.04
CA CYS A 311 28.62 -2.45 -1.07
C CYS A 311 30.04 -2.15 -0.54
N ARG A 312 30.36 -2.52 0.71
CA ARG A 312 31.63 -2.16 1.39
C ARG A 312 31.98 -0.68 1.24
N GLY A 313 30.97 0.19 1.16
CA GLY A 313 31.15 1.63 1.03
C GLY A 313 31.92 2.12 2.26
N LYS A 314 33.13 2.65 2.04
CA LYS A 314 33.98 3.22 3.10
C LYS A 314 33.07 4.05 4.01
N ARG A 315 33.14 3.83 5.33
CA ARG A 315 32.64 4.82 6.30
C ARG A 315 33.16 6.15 5.78
N VAL A 316 32.26 7.04 5.38
CA VAL A 316 32.60 8.45 5.33
C VAL A 316 32.84 8.78 6.79
N THR A 317 34.07 8.53 7.24
CA THR A 317 34.56 8.98 8.51
C THR A 317 34.39 10.48 8.44
N SER A 318 33.35 10.95 9.12
CA SER A 318 33.18 12.34 9.50
C SER A 318 34.34 12.69 10.44
N LYS A 319 35.57 12.72 9.93
CA LYS A 319 36.78 13.03 10.67
C LYS A 319 36.95 14.53 10.88
N ASN A 320 36.05 15.39 10.38
CA ASN A 320 36.27 16.84 10.38
C ASN A 320 35.27 17.69 11.17
N VAL A 321 34.34 17.11 11.94
CA VAL A 321 33.40 17.96 12.73
C VAL A 321 33.95 18.36 14.11
N HIS A 322 35.07 17.77 14.57
CA HIS A 322 35.67 18.15 15.85
C HIS A 322 36.71 19.29 15.81
N MET A 323 36.92 19.98 14.68
CA MET A 323 37.95 21.04 14.57
C MET A 323 37.43 22.49 14.45
N MET A 324 36.20 22.79 14.86
CA MET A 324 35.76 24.18 15.05
C MET A 324 35.00 24.35 16.37
N ILE A 325 35.67 24.09 17.48
CA ILE A 325 35.37 24.83 18.72
C ILE A 325 36.43 25.93 18.79
N PRO A 326 36.09 27.20 18.52
CA PRO A 326 37.04 28.29 18.65
C PRO A 326 37.43 28.43 20.13
N SER A 327 38.66 28.09 20.48
CA SER A 327 39.23 28.25 21.82
C SER A 327 39.57 29.72 22.16
N ARG A 328 38.81 30.70 21.68
CA ARG A 328 39.10 32.13 21.87
C ARG A 328 38.06 32.92 22.67
N LEU A 329 37.31 32.27 23.57
CA LEU A 329 36.39 32.98 24.47
C LEU A 329 36.74 32.84 25.96
N SER A 330 37.98 32.51 26.32
CA SER A 330 38.44 32.53 27.72
C SER A 330 39.59 33.49 28.01
N GLN A 331 39.87 34.44 27.12
CA GLN A 331 40.78 35.55 27.39
C GLN A 331 40.25 36.81 26.72
N PHE A 332 39.27 37.46 27.35
CA PHE A 332 39.06 38.91 27.42
C PHE A 332 37.87 39.21 28.33
#